data_AF-A0A060M709-F1
#
_entry.id   AF-A0A060M709-F1
#
_cell.length_a   1.000
_cell.length_b   1.000
_cell.length_c   1.000
_cell.angle_alpha   90.00
_cell.angle_beta   90.00
_cell.angle_gamma   90.00
#
_symmetry.space_group_name_H-M   'P 1'
#
loop_
_entity.id
_entity.type
_entity.pdbx_description
1 polymer ?
#
loop_
_entity_poly.entity_id
_entity_poly.type
_entity_poly.pdbx_seq_one_letter_code
_entity_poly.pdbx_strand_id
1 'polypeptide(L)'
;MRKFLVLSFACGFLVACGGNASEETNSDNEERSHSTVRGSEEEEVTNDSNQSDSQTTTEDDEKEPTDASDEELSESELEALRILTIPMDSPYDEDGNMKHEHTQIEIVEDYMDDDGRIYFDLDEDPVRNITNPEDENIVHVTNYADVFINIIEAEAFQLDEELREEAYKFIMLSPPQELEGKNPSEYRTWEEASNLERGVMQMIYLTAAPIHNIDYIVQEDLYNHDALPILLEEFEKLGSPMVLFPAPQTVYDMQLFELIQDLHQMWGQLGQFENPSENKEEFEELYFQVRQETNDLIVRMNFLLSEEM
;
A
#
# COMPACT_ATOMS: atom_id res chain seq x y z
N MET A 1 1.99 -22.17 37.18
CA MET A 1 1.48 -20.79 37.19
C MET A 1 0.57 -20.66 35.98
N ARG A 2 -0.69 -20.24 36.18
CA ARG A 2 -1.66 -20.08 35.10
C ARG A 2 -1.26 -18.86 34.27
N LYS A 3 -0.89 -19.05 33.01
CA LYS A 3 -0.75 -17.96 32.04
C LYS A 3 -2.16 -17.63 31.53
N PHE A 4 -2.56 -16.37 31.67
CA PHE A 4 -3.77 -15.86 31.05
C PHE A 4 -3.50 -15.72 29.56
N LEU A 5 -4.25 -16.47 28.76
CA LEU A 5 -4.26 -16.37 27.30
C LEU A 5 -5.22 -15.24 26.97
N VAL A 6 -4.70 -14.14 26.45
CA VAL A 6 -5.50 -13.02 25.96
C VAL A 6 -5.92 -13.40 24.55
N LEU A 7 -7.17 -13.85 24.38
CA LEU A 7 -7.84 -13.88 23.08
C LEU A 7 -8.05 -12.42 22.65
N SER A 8 -7.27 -11.94 21.68
CA SER A 8 -7.58 -10.70 20.98
C SER A 8 -8.37 -11.05 19.71
N PHE A 9 -9.64 -10.70 19.75
CA PHE A 9 -10.61 -10.78 18.66
C PHE A 9 -10.29 -9.73 17.60
N ALA A 10 -10.33 -10.13 16.34
CA ALA A 10 -10.46 -9.23 15.20
C ALA A 10 -11.70 -9.65 14.40
N CYS A 11 -12.82 -9.00 14.66
CA CYS A 11 -14.00 -9.08 13.82
C CYS A 11 -13.68 -8.36 12.50
N GLY A 12 -13.35 -9.11 11.46
CA GLY A 12 -13.39 -8.60 10.08
C GLY A 12 -14.84 -8.32 9.70
N PHE A 13 -15.19 -7.06 9.49
CA PHE A 13 -16.42 -6.68 8.80
C PHE A 13 -16.30 -7.13 7.34
N LEU A 14 -17.12 -8.11 6.94
CA LEU A 14 -17.34 -8.40 5.53
C LEU A 14 -18.31 -7.39 4.93
N VAL A 15 -17.89 -6.85 3.79
CA VAL A 15 -18.74 -6.23 2.78
C VAL A 15 -19.77 -7.26 2.34
N ALA A 16 -21.03 -7.05 2.72
CA ALA A 16 -22.16 -7.77 2.15
C ALA A 16 -22.81 -6.91 1.06
N CYS A 17 -22.61 -7.30 -0.20
CA CYS A 17 -23.46 -6.84 -1.31
C CYS A 17 -24.84 -7.52 -1.19
N GLY A 18 -25.87 -6.72 -0.91
CA GLY A 18 -27.28 -7.13 -0.94
C GLY A 18 -28.18 -5.92 -1.10
N GLY A 19 -28.82 -5.77 -2.26
CA GLY A 19 -29.33 -4.51 -2.78
C GLY A 19 -30.72 -4.04 -2.32
N ASN A 20 -30.94 -2.73 -2.58
CA ASN A 20 -32.17 -1.94 -2.70
C ASN A 20 -33.08 -1.76 -1.47
N ALA A 21 -33.16 -0.51 -0.95
CA ALA A 21 -34.22 0.44 -1.33
C ALA A 21 -34.22 1.76 -0.48
N SER A 22 -34.15 2.89 -1.19
CA SER A 22 -34.84 4.20 -1.01
C SER A 22 -34.80 5.01 0.31
N GLU A 23 -34.24 6.22 0.18
CA GLU A 23 -34.65 7.58 0.64
C GLU A 23 -35.42 7.78 1.97
N GLU A 24 -34.92 8.70 2.82
CA GLU A 24 -35.65 9.91 3.20
C GLU A 24 -34.76 10.99 3.86
N THR A 25 -34.94 12.24 3.38
CA THR A 25 -34.39 13.54 3.79
C THR A 25 -35.07 14.19 4.99
N ASN A 26 -34.33 14.96 5.81
CA ASN A 26 -34.63 16.34 6.31
C ASN A 26 -33.66 16.68 7.48
N SER A 27 -32.89 17.77 7.46
CA SER A 27 -33.19 19.22 7.52
C SER A 27 -33.46 19.79 8.92
N ASP A 28 -32.97 21.03 9.10
CA ASP A 28 -33.23 22.04 10.16
C ASP A 28 -32.02 22.25 11.10
N ASN A 29 -31.15 23.26 10.97
CA ASN A 29 -31.25 24.73 10.75
C ASN A 29 -31.49 25.56 12.03
N GLU A 30 -30.84 26.74 12.06
CA GLU A 30 -30.93 27.94 12.94
C GLU A 30 -29.59 28.33 13.58
N GLU A 31 -28.80 29.26 13.00
CA GLU A 31 -28.93 30.73 12.95
C GLU A 31 -28.87 31.49 14.29
N ARG A 32 -27.83 32.34 14.45
CA ARG A 32 -27.88 33.81 14.73
C ARG A 32 -26.53 34.31 15.29
N SER A 33 -25.77 35.19 14.64
CA SER A 33 -25.95 36.63 14.31
C SER A 33 -25.43 37.62 15.37
N HIS A 34 -24.40 38.40 15.01
CA HIS A 34 -24.16 39.84 15.30
C HIS A 34 -22.72 40.17 14.82
N SER A 35 -22.45 40.93 13.74
CA SER A 35 -22.59 42.39 13.52
C SER A 35 -21.90 43.23 14.63
N THR A 36 -21.04 44.23 14.44
CA THR A 36 -20.73 45.14 13.31
C THR A 36 -19.49 46.04 13.65
N VAL A 37 -18.89 46.69 12.64
CA VAL A 37 -18.25 48.05 12.61
C VAL A 37 -16.70 48.20 12.77
N ARG A 38 -16.02 48.35 11.60
CA ARG A 38 -15.45 49.59 10.98
C ARG A 38 -14.20 50.32 11.55
N GLY A 39 -13.29 50.65 10.63
CA GLY A 39 -12.43 51.86 10.57
C GLY A 39 -10.92 51.56 10.57
N SER A 40 -10.20 51.48 9.44
CA SER A 40 -9.75 52.54 8.50
C SER A 40 -8.53 53.34 9.00
N GLU A 41 -7.43 53.31 8.23
CA GLU A 41 -6.50 54.42 7.83
C GLU A 41 -5.26 53.79 7.12
N GLU A 42 -5.17 53.89 5.78
CA GLU A 42 -4.39 54.85 4.93
C GLU A 42 -3.00 54.27 4.54
N GLU A 43 -2.72 53.95 3.27
CA GLU A 43 -2.18 54.78 2.16
C GLU A 43 -0.77 55.36 2.47
N GLU A 44 0.24 55.48 1.60
CA GLU A 44 0.46 55.30 0.17
C GLU A 44 2.00 55.29 -0.09
N VAL A 45 2.46 54.46 -1.04
CA VAL A 45 3.42 54.68 -2.16
C VAL A 45 4.54 55.75 -2.05
N THR A 46 5.80 55.38 -2.37
CA THR A 46 6.57 55.88 -3.55
C THR A 46 7.99 55.32 -3.70
N ASN A 47 8.33 55.08 -4.98
CA ASN A 47 9.60 54.70 -5.62
C ASN A 47 10.83 55.56 -5.24
N ASP A 48 12.04 55.00 -5.33
CA ASP A 48 12.97 55.35 -6.42
C ASP A 48 14.16 54.38 -6.61
N SER A 49 14.39 54.17 -7.90
CA SER A 49 15.43 53.54 -8.71
C SER A 49 16.90 53.66 -8.25
N ASN A 50 17.72 52.64 -8.56
CA ASN A 50 18.93 52.89 -9.37
C ASN A 50 19.48 51.64 -10.06
N GLN A 51 19.75 51.81 -11.36
CA GLN A 51 20.32 50.88 -12.33
C GLN A 51 21.80 50.51 -12.05
N SER A 52 22.23 49.36 -12.57
CA SER A 52 23.48 49.27 -13.31
C SER A 52 23.39 48.19 -14.40
N ASP A 53 23.51 48.63 -15.64
CA ASP A 53 23.62 47.83 -16.87
C ASP A 53 24.96 47.10 -16.99
N SER A 54 24.94 45.92 -17.62
CA SER A 54 25.96 45.55 -18.61
C SER A 54 25.42 44.50 -19.60
N GLN A 55 25.28 44.92 -20.86
CA GLN A 55 25.06 44.09 -22.07
C GLN A 55 26.30 43.20 -22.30
N THR A 56 26.29 42.02 -22.92
CA THR A 56 25.89 41.61 -24.29
C THR A 56 26.31 40.11 -24.34
N THR A 57 25.57 39.13 -24.87
CA THR A 57 25.45 38.78 -26.30
C THR A 57 24.48 37.61 -26.45
N THR A 58 23.56 37.75 -27.40
CA THR A 58 22.74 36.70 -28.03
C THR A 58 23.60 35.70 -28.81
N GLU A 59 23.44 34.42 -28.52
CA GLU A 59 23.40 33.35 -29.53
C GLU A 59 22.17 32.51 -29.23
N ASP A 60 21.20 32.59 -30.13
CA ASP A 60 20.08 31.68 -30.27
C ASP A 60 20.62 30.27 -30.50
N ASP A 61 20.49 29.42 -29.49
CA ASP A 61 20.22 28.00 -29.68
C ASP A 61 18.87 27.75 -29.03
N GLU A 62 17.80 28.12 -29.74
CA GLU A 62 16.52 27.43 -29.62
C GLU A 62 16.79 25.96 -29.98
N LYS A 63 17.26 25.19 -29.01
CA LYS A 63 16.93 23.77 -28.97
C LYS A 63 15.42 23.74 -28.82
N GLU A 64 14.74 23.45 -29.92
CA GLU A 64 13.41 22.85 -29.87
C GLU A 64 13.41 21.85 -28.71
N PRO A 65 12.39 21.87 -27.82
CA PRO A 65 12.17 20.74 -26.95
C PRO A 65 12.02 19.57 -27.91
N THR A 66 13.00 18.67 -27.88
CA THR A 66 12.86 17.39 -28.56
C THR A 66 11.71 16.75 -27.82
N ASP A 67 10.59 16.58 -28.52
CA ASP A 67 9.45 15.80 -28.08
C ASP A 67 10.01 14.46 -27.59
N ALA A 68 10.17 14.32 -26.27
CA ALA A 68 10.54 13.08 -25.61
C ALA A 68 9.33 12.12 -25.55
N SER A 69 8.30 12.40 -26.36
CA SER A 69 6.99 11.77 -26.36
C SER A 69 6.82 10.66 -27.41
N ASP A 70 7.83 10.43 -28.26
CA ASP A 70 7.70 9.55 -29.45
C ASP A 70 8.61 8.30 -29.43
N GLU A 71 9.42 8.07 -28.40
CA GLU A 71 10.10 6.77 -28.24
C GLU A 71 9.19 5.80 -27.47
N GLU A 72 8.41 5.02 -28.24
CA GLU A 72 7.67 3.87 -27.70
C GLU A 72 8.63 2.96 -26.91
N LEU A 73 8.26 2.62 -25.68
CA LEU A 73 9.04 1.73 -24.82
C LEU A 73 9.20 0.34 -25.46
N SER A 74 10.38 -0.25 -25.34
CA SER A 74 10.60 -1.64 -25.74
C SER A 74 9.84 -2.62 -24.85
N GLU A 75 9.57 -3.83 -25.33
CA GLU A 75 8.92 -4.89 -24.54
C GLU A 75 9.64 -5.15 -23.20
N SER A 76 10.97 -5.09 -23.17
CA SER A 76 11.74 -5.25 -21.93
C SER A 76 11.59 -4.09 -20.95
N GLU A 77 11.38 -2.87 -21.45
CA GLU A 77 11.13 -1.70 -20.60
C GLU A 77 9.71 -1.73 -20.04
N LEU A 78 8.74 -2.16 -20.85
CA LEU A 78 7.36 -2.37 -20.40
C LEU A 78 7.29 -3.47 -19.32
N GLU A 79 8.02 -4.57 -19.50
CA GLU A 79 8.09 -5.64 -18.50
C GLU A 79 8.73 -5.16 -17.19
N ALA A 80 9.72 -4.28 -17.25
CA ALA A 80 10.36 -3.71 -16.06
C ALA A 80 9.45 -2.76 -15.25
N LEU A 81 8.30 -2.36 -15.80
CA LEU A 81 7.28 -1.57 -15.08
C LEU A 81 6.36 -2.45 -14.24
N ARG A 82 6.29 -3.76 -14.51
CA ARG A 82 5.38 -4.67 -13.82
C ARG A 82 5.90 -5.00 -12.43
N ILE A 83 4.97 -5.21 -11.50
CA ILE A 83 5.31 -5.66 -10.16
C ILE A 83 5.66 -7.16 -10.24
N LEU A 84 6.82 -7.52 -9.70
CA LEU A 84 7.27 -8.90 -9.67
C LEU A 84 6.27 -9.78 -8.91
N THR A 85 5.88 -10.86 -9.57
CA THR A 85 5.09 -11.94 -9.00
C THR A 85 5.72 -13.28 -9.36
N ILE A 86 5.40 -14.32 -8.59
CA ILE A 86 5.68 -15.69 -8.96
C ILE A 86 4.40 -16.50 -9.06
N PRO A 87 4.30 -17.45 -10.01
CA PRO A 87 3.15 -18.33 -10.11
C PRO A 87 3.14 -19.32 -8.93
N MET A 88 1.94 -19.66 -8.47
CA MET A 88 1.70 -20.70 -7.47
C MET A 88 0.58 -21.64 -7.93
N ASP A 89 0.41 -22.77 -7.22
CA ASP A 89 -0.74 -23.62 -7.44
C ASP A 89 -2.02 -22.89 -7.03
N SER A 90 -3.11 -23.07 -7.80
CA SER A 90 -4.39 -22.44 -7.47
C SER A 90 -4.86 -22.85 -6.08
N PRO A 91 -5.37 -21.92 -5.24
CA PRO A 91 -5.92 -22.27 -3.94
C PRO A 91 -7.25 -23.05 -4.05
N TYR A 92 -7.84 -23.12 -5.25
CA TYR A 92 -9.08 -23.82 -5.54
C TYR A 92 -8.85 -25.22 -6.12
N ASP A 93 -9.77 -26.13 -5.85
CA ASP A 93 -9.84 -27.47 -6.43
C ASP A 93 -10.54 -27.49 -7.81
N GLU A 94 -10.68 -28.67 -8.40
CA GLU A 94 -11.34 -28.85 -9.71
C GLU A 94 -12.82 -28.45 -9.72
N ASP A 95 -13.47 -28.44 -8.56
CA ASP A 95 -14.87 -28.07 -8.38
C ASP A 95 -15.04 -26.57 -8.05
N GLY A 96 -13.94 -25.83 -7.91
CA GLY A 96 -13.91 -24.40 -7.58
C GLY A 96 -14.06 -24.09 -6.09
N ASN A 97 -13.89 -25.08 -5.21
CA ASN A 97 -13.88 -24.89 -3.76
C ASN A 97 -12.46 -24.68 -3.25
N MET A 98 -12.28 -24.03 -2.10
CA MET A 98 -10.97 -23.95 -1.45
C MET A 98 -10.47 -25.35 -1.10
N LYS A 99 -9.22 -25.67 -1.47
CA LYS A 99 -8.63 -26.99 -1.27
C LYS A 99 -8.57 -27.45 0.19
N HIS A 100 -8.36 -26.49 1.10
CA HIS A 100 -8.05 -26.77 2.51
C HIS A 100 -9.00 -26.02 3.43
N GLU A 101 -9.67 -26.78 4.30
CA GLU A 101 -10.66 -26.29 5.23
C GLU A 101 -10.31 -26.73 6.65
N HIS A 102 -10.36 -25.79 7.60
CA HIS A 102 -10.11 -26.02 9.01
C HIS A 102 -11.10 -25.22 9.86
N THR A 103 -11.41 -25.71 11.05
CA THR A 103 -11.96 -24.84 12.10
C THR A 103 -10.86 -23.98 12.71
N GLN A 104 -11.24 -22.89 13.37
CA GLN A 104 -10.29 -22.06 14.14
C GLN A 104 -9.52 -22.85 15.21
N ILE A 105 -10.10 -23.94 15.74
CA ILE A 105 -9.45 -24.78 16.74
C ILE A 105 -8.42 -25.69 16.07
N GLU A 106 -8.82 -26.38 15.00
CA GLU A 106 -7.94 -27.32 14.28
C GLU A 106 -6.70 -26.63 13.72
N ILE A 107 -6.85 -25.44 13.11
CA ILE A 107 -5.68 -24.74 12.53
C ILE A 107 -4.62 -24.39 13.60
N VAL A 108 -5.06 -24.08 14.81
CA VAL A 108 -4.17 -23.75 15.93
C VAL A 108 -3.59 -25.01 16.57
N GLU A 109 -4.39 -26.03 16.81
CA GLU A 109 -3.93 -27.27 17.47
C GLU A 109 -2.95 -28.07 16.60
N ASP A 110 -3.14 -28.06 15.28
CA ASP A 110 -2.38 -28.91 14.37
C ASP A 110 -1.15 -28.20 13.76
N TYR A 111 -1.18 -26.86 13.60
CA TYR A 111 -0.18 -26.14 12.81
C TYR A 111 0.51 -24.97 13.51
N MET A 112 0.08 -24.57 14.70
CA MET A 112 0.78 -23.52 15.44
C MET A 112 2.09 -24.07 16.02
N ASP A 113 3.20 -23.39 15.75
CA ASP A 113 4.51 -23.74 16.27
C ASP A 113 4.69 -23.36 17.75
N ASP A 114 5.87 -23.69 18.29
CA ASP A 114 6.22 -23.42 19.69
C ASP A 114 6.26 -21.91 20.03
N ASP A 115 6.42 -21.06 19.01
CA ASP A 115 6.45 -19.59 19.13
C ASP A 115 5.06 -18.96 18.91
N GLY A 116 4.04 -19.78 18.64
CA GLY A 116 2.67 -19.32 18.46
C GLY A 116 2.34 -18.88 17.04
N ARG A 117 3.15 -19.26 16.04
CA ARG A 117 2.99 -18.90 14.64
C ARG A 117 2.47 -20.08 13.82
N ILE A 118 1.56 -19.79 12.90
CA ILE A 118 1.11 -20.68 11.83
C ILE A 118 1.75 -20.16 10.54
N TYR A 119 2.51 -21.02 9.87
CA TYR A 119 3.19 -20.69 8.62
C TYR A 119 3.13 -21.86 7.66
N PHE A 120 2.92 -21.54 6.39
CA PHE A 120 3.01 -22.47 5.29
C PHE A 120 3.81 -21.81 4.17
N ASP A 121 4.74 -22.56 3.59
CA ASP A 121 5.42 -22.13 2.37
C ASP A 121 4.42 -22.07 1.19
N LEU A 122 4.78 -21.38 0.11
CA LEU A 122 3.90 -21.22 -1.06
C LEU A 122 3.53 -22.55 -1.72
N ASP A 123 4.42 -23.54 -1.68
CA ASP A 123 4.19 -24.89 -2.22
C ASP A 123 3.43 -25.82 -1.27
N GLU A 124 3.06 -25.32 -0.08
CA GLU A 124 2.21 -26.02 0.89
C GLU A 124 0.74 -25.52 0.87
N ASP A 125 0.34 -24.81 -0.19
CA ASP A 125 -0.99 -24.21 -0.38
C ASP A 125 -1.40 -23.28 0.79
N PRO A 126 -0.72 -22.16 1.06
CA PRO A 126 -0.86 -21.40 2.32
C PRO A 126 -2.22 -20.73 2.57
N VAL A 127 -3.11 -20.72 1.56
CA VAL A 127 -4.45 -20.11 1.68
C VAL A 127 -5.45 -21.17 2.15
N ARG A 128 -6.14 -20.88 3.27
CA ARG A 128 -7.04 -21.82 3.96
C ARG A 128 -8.42 -21.20 4.17
N ASN A 129 -9.47 -22.03 4.11
CA ASN A 129 -10.79 -21.70 4.63
C ASN A 129 -10.84 -21.98 6.13
N ILE A 130 -11.16 -20.96 6.93
CA ILE A 130 -11.25 -21.04 8.38
C ILE A 130 -12.69 -20.82 8.82
N THR A 131 -13.32 -21.87 9.35
CA THR A 131 -14.70 -21.82 9.84
C THR A 131 -14.73 -21.51 11.34
N ASN A 132 -15.61 -20.60 11.74
CA ASN A 132 -15.84 -20.31 13.14
C ASN A 132 -16.62 -21.48 13.80
N PRO A 133 -16.09 -22.11 14.86
CA PRO A 133 -16.77 -23.22 15.53
C PRO A 133 -18.06 -22.81 16.26
N GLU A 134 -18.24 -21.52 16.59
CA GLU A 134 -19.44 -20.99 17.23
C GLU A 134 -20.54 -20.61 16.22
N ASP A 135 -20.17 -20.33 14.97
CA ASP A 135 -21.09 -20.08 13.86
C ASP A 135 -20.49 -20.60 12.55
N GLU A 136 -20.89 -21.82 12.17
CA GLU A 136 -20.41 -22.50 10.96
C GLU A 136 -20.72 -21.74 9.65
N ASN A 137 -21.58 -20.71 9.69
CA ASN A 137 -21.85 -19.86 8.53
C ASN A 137 -20.76 -18.79 8.29
N ILE A 138 -19.88 -18.57 9.26
CA ILE A 138 -18.78 -17.61 9.15
C ILE A 138 -17.53 -18.38 8.71
N VAL A 139 -17.19 -18.23 7.43
CA VAL A 139 -15.98 -18.81 6.81
C VAL A 139 -15.08 -17.67 6.33
N HIS A 140 -13.81 -17.73 6.71
CA HIS A 140 -12.79 -16.76 6.32
C HIS A 140 -11.73 -17.41 5.43
N VAL A 141 -11.46 -16.83 4.27
CA VAL A 141 -10.30 -17.19 3.46
C VAL A 141 -9.09 -16.49 4.04
N THR A 142 -8.08 -17.26 4.47
CA THR A 142 -6.95 -16.76 5.26
C THR A 142 -5.64 -17.14 4.58
N ASN A 143 -4.74 -16.18 4.40
CA ASN A 143 -3.39 -16.40 3.90
C ASN A 143 -2.40 -16.53 5.06
N TYR A 144 -1.74 -17.69 5.19
CA TYR A 144 -0.73 -17.95 6.23
C TYR A 144 0.72 -17.93 5.71
N ALA A 145 0.96 -17.54 4.46
CA ALA A 145 2.30 -17.28 3.96
C ALA A 145 2.83 -15.92 4.46
N ASP A 146 4.06 -15.59 4.11
CA ASP A 146 4.71 -14.31 4.41
C ASP A 146 4.78 -13.38 3.18
N VAL A 147 3.85 -13.53 2.25
CA VAL A 147 3.70 -12.75 1.00
C VAL A 147 2.23 -12.46 0.71
N PHE A 148 1.97 -11.48 -0.14
CA PHE A 148 0.62 -11.18 -0.63
C PHE A 148 0.28 -12.14 -1.77
N ILE A 149 -0.98 -12.60 -1.84
CA ILE A 149 -1.42 -13.61 -2.81
C ILE A 149 -2.66 -13.14 -3.53
N ASN A 150 -2.62 -13.04 -4.86
CA ASN A 150 -3.81 -12.94 -5.70
C ASN A 150 -4.40 -14.34 -5.91
N ILE A 151 -5.52 -14.63 -5.25
CA ILE A 151 -6.11 -15.97 -5.26
C ILE A 151 -6.79 -16.36 -6.58
N ILE A 152 -7.15 -15.37 -7.41
CA ILE A 152 -7.78 -15.62 -8.71
C ILE A 152 -6.74 -15.95 -9.78
N GLU A 153 -5.63 -15.22 -9.77
CA GLU A 153 -4.53 -15.42 -10.73
C GLU A 153 -3.58 -16.54 -10.32
N ALA A 154 -3.66 -16.98 -9.05
CA ALA A 154 -2.72 -17.92 -8.46
C ALA A 154 -1.27 -17.40 -8.56
N GLU A 155 -1.09 -16.15 -8.12
CA GLU A 155 0.19 -15.46 -8.14
C GLU A 155 0.50 -14.86 -6.77
N ALA A 156 1.77 -14.94 -6.37
CA ALA A 156 2.28 -14.38 -5.14
C ALA A 156 3.21 -13.20 -5.43
N PHE A 157 3.01 -12.09 -4.73
CA PHE A 157 3.90 -10.93 -4.77
C PHE A 157 5.10 -11.22 -3.87
N GLN A 158 6.10 -11.88 -4.44
CA GLN A 158 7.27 -12.35 -3.71
C GLN A 158 8.56 -11.82 -4.34
N LEU A 159 9.45 -11.34 -3.48
CA LEU A 159 10.81 -11.01 -3.88
C LEU A 159 11.67 -12.27 -3.97
N ASP A 160 12.57 -12.27 -4.96
CA ASP A 160 13.70 -13.19 -5.00
C ASP A 160 14.48 -13.13 -3.68
N GLU A 161 15.08 -14.26 -3.28
CA GLU A 161 15.77 -14.40 -2.00
C GLU A 161 16.86 -13.31 -1.79
N GLU A 162 17.59 -12.97 -2.86
CA GLU A 162 18.62 -11.93 -2.83
C GLU A 162 18.05 -10.53 -2.52
N LEU A 163 16.83 -10.24 -2.98
CA LEU A 163 16.17 -8.94 -2.78
C LEU A 163 15.48 -8.81 -1.43
N ARG A 164 15.22 -9.91 -0.70
CA ARG A 164 14.60 -9.84 0.64
C ARG A 164 15.50 -9.15 1.66
N GLU A 165 16.80 -9.44 1.62
CA GLU A 165 17.77 -8.75 2.48
C GLU A 165 17.85 -7.25 2.14
N GLU A 166 17.72 -6.91 0.85
CA GLU A 166 17.68 -5.51 0.41
C GLU A 166 16.40 -4.81 0.86
N ALA A 167 15.24 -5.47 0.78
CA ALA A 167 13.98 -4.94 1.29
C ALA A 167 14.04 -4.66 2.78
N TYR A 168 14.60 -5.59 3.57
CA TYR A 168 14.83 -5.36 5.00
C TYR A 168 15.75 -4.17 5.26
N LYS A 169 16.88 -4.07 4.54
CA LYS A 169 17.79 -2.92 4.64
C LYS A 169 17.11 -1.62 4.24
N PHE A 170 16.26 -1.64 3.21
CA PHE A 170 15.55 -0.48 2.71
C PHE A 170 14.70 0.18 3.80
N ILE A 171 13.97 -0.61 4.60
CA ILE A 171 13.19 -0.10 5.75
C ILE A 171 14.07 0.65 6.75
N MET A 172 15.34 0.24 6.91
CA MET A 172 16.27 0.81 7.87
C MET A 172 17.13 1.95 7.32
N LEU A 173 17.10 2.24 6.01
CA LEU A 173 17.99 3.22 5.38
C LEU A 173 17.79 4.64 5.91
N SER A 174 16.56 5.00 6.24
CA SER A 174 16.16 6.34 6.70
C SER A 174 15.25 6.21 7.92
N PRO A 175 15.80 5.91 9.10
CA PRO A 175 14.99 5.77 10.30
C PRO A 175 14.30 7.09 10.64
N PRO A 176 13.10 7.05 11.24
CA PRO A 176 12.45 8.25 11.77
C PRO A 176 13.33 8.91 12.84
N GLN A 177 13.09 10.19 13.11
CA GLN A 177 13.93 11.00 14.01
C GLN A 177 14.11 10.36 15.40
N GLU A 178 13.08 9.68 15.90
CA GLU A 178 13.06 8.99 17.20
C GLU A 178 14.04 7.80 17.26
N LEU A 179 14.39 7.23 16.11
CA LEU A 179 15.29 6.08 15.99
C LEU A 179 16.63 6.47 15.35
N GLU A 180 16.90 7.77 15.16
CA GLU A 180 18.15 8.24 14.59
C GLU A 180 19.36 7.78 15.44
N GLY A 181 20.31 7.13 14.78
CA GLY A 181 21.53 6.60 15.42
C GLY A 181 21.35 5.27 16.15
N LYS A 182 20.16 4.64 16.10
CA LYS A 182 19.96 3.26 16.57
C LYS A 182 20.87 2.31 15.80
N ASN A 183 21.48 1.36 16.51
CA ASN A 183 22.37 0.39 15.88
C ASN A 183 21.54 -0.64 15.11
N PRO A 184 21.84 -0.95 13.84
CA PRO A 184 21.13 -1.99 13.08
C PRO A 184 21.03 -3.34 13.79
N SER A 185 22.01 -3.71 14.64
CA SER A 185 21.95 -4.96 15.42
C SER A 185 20.92 -4.96 16.55
N GLU A 186 20.27 -3.83 16.82
CA GLU A 186 19.20 -3.69 17.83
C GLU A 186 17.80 -3.79 17.21
N TYR A 187 17.71 -3.98 15.90
CA TYR A 187 16.47 -4.32 15.20
C TYR A 187 16.27 -5.83 15.21
N ARG A 188 15.01 -6.27 15.29
CA ARG A 188 14.62 -7.65 15.00
C ARG A 188 15.02 -8.00 13.58
N THR A 189 15.59 -9.19 13.43
CA THR A 189 15.99 -9.78 12.15
C THR A 189 14.79 -10.14 11.30
N TRP A 190 15.03 -10.45 10.02
CA TRP A 190 14.01 -10.99 9.11
C TRP A 190 13.34 -12.25 9.69
N GLU A 191 14.14 -13.13 10.29
CA GLU A 191 13.69 -14.38 10.89
C GLU A 191 12.77 -14.13 12.10
N GLU A 192 13.00 -13.06 12.85
CA GLU A 192 12.20 -12.65 14.01
C GLU A 192 10.95 -11.82 13.62
N ALA A 193 10.80 -11.45 12.36
CA ALA A 193 9.61 -10.75 11.87
C ALA A 193 8.43 -11.73 11.66
N SER A 194 7.21 -11.24 11.92
CA SER A 194 5.97 -11.97 11.65
C SER A 194 5.73 -12.18 10.15
N ASN A 195 4.78 -13.05 9.79
CA ASN A 195 4.38 -13.23 8.39
C ASN A 195 3.92 -11.92 7.75
N LEU A 196 3.11 -11.13 8.48
CA LEU A 196 2.58 -9.86 7.98
C LEU A 196 3.69 -8.82 7.82
N GLU A 197 4.59 -8.72 8.79
CA GLU A 197 5.75 -7.83 8.70
C GLU A 197 6.62 -8.14 7.48
N ARG A 198 6.92 -9.41 7.24
CA ARG A 198 7.68 -9.86 6.06
C ARG A 198 6.95 -9.59 4.75
N GLY A 199 5.64 -9.84 4.69
CA GLY A 199 4.83 -9.54 3.52
C GLY A 199 4.82 -8.05 3.21
N VAL A 200 4.65 -7.21 4.24
CA VAL A 200 4.65 -5.74 4.10
C VAL A 200 6.01 -5.23 3.64
N MET A 201 7.12 -5.73 4.20
CA MET A 201 8.47 -5.34 3.75
C MET A 201 8.69 -5.62 2.26
N GLN A 202 8.24 -6.79 1.78
CA GLN A 202 8.32 -7.12 0.36
C GLN A 202 7.46 -6.17 -0.48
N MET A 203 6.23 -5.90 -0.05
CA MET A 203 5.33 -5.01 -0.79
C MET A 203 5.83 -3.57 -0.87
N ILE A 204 6.39 -3.04 0.21
CA ILE A 204 7.03 -1.72 0.20
C ILE A 204 8.12 -1.66 -0.88
N TYR A 205 8.99 -2.67 -0.94
CA TYR A 205 10.08 -2.70 -1.90
C TYR A 205 9.56 -2.89 -3.34
N LEU A 206 8.58 -3.79 -3.54
CA LEU A 206 7.95 -4.06 -4.84
C LEU A 206 7.23 -2.83 -5.43
N THR A 207 6.60 -2.02 -4.58
CA THR A 207 5.84 -0.83 -5.00
C THR A 207 6.69 0.43 -5.12
N ALA A 208 7.91 0.44 -4.59
CA ALA A 208 8.78 1.62 -4.60
C ALA A 208 9.05 2.16 -6.02
N ALA A 209 9.36 1.28 -6.98
CA ALA A 209 9.62 1.69 -8.36
C ALA A 209 8.34 2.18 -9.08
N PRO A 210 7.20 1.47 -9.04
CA PRO A 210 5.94 1.99 -9.58
C PRO A 210 5.53 3.35 -9.03
N ILE A 211 5.59 3.55 -7.70
CA ILE A 211 5.28 4.84 -7.07
C ILE A 211 6.21 5.95 -7.58
N HIS A 212 7.50 5.65 -7.74
CA HIS A 212 8.47 6.61 -8.25
C HIS A 212 8.26 6.95 -9.73
N ASN A 213 7.90 5.97 -10.56
CA ASN A 213 7.61 6.20 -11.96
C ASN A 213 6.36 7.07 -12.14
N ILE A 214 5.32 6.87 -11.32
CA ILE A 214 4.16 7.78 -11.31
C ILE A 214 4.57 9.18 -10.82
N ASP A 215 5.47 9.30 -9.82
CA ASP A 215 6.01 10.60 -9.36
C ASP A 215 6.60 11.39 -10.53
N TYR A 216 7.45 10.72 -11.32
CA TYR A 216 8.11 11.31 -12.46
C TYR A 216 7.12 11.77 -13.52
N ILE A 217 6.11 10.95 -13.81
CA ILE A 217 5.03 11.29 -14.75
C ILE A 217 4.26 12.54 -14.28
N VAL A 218 3.92 12.61 -13.00
CA VAL A 218 3.21 13.76 -12.41
C VAL A 218 4.07 15.02 -12.48
N GLN A 219 5.34 14.94 -12.06
CA GLN A 219 6.25 16.10 -11.99
C GLN A 219 6.58 16.68 -13.36
N GLU A 220 6.70 15.83 -14.38
CA GLU A 220 7.04 16.23 -15.75
C GLU A 220 5.82 16.41 -16.66
N ASP A 221 4.60 16.34 -16.11
CA ASP A 221 3.32 16.48 -16.83
C ASP A 221 3.13 15.46 -17.98
N LEU A 222 3.66 14.24 -17.82
CA LEU A 222 3.73 13.19 -18.85
C LEU A 222 2.53 12.23 -18.85
N TYR A 223 1.32 12.75 -18.61
CA TYR A 223 0.11 11.93 -18.44
C TYR A 223 -0.32 11.06 -19.64
N ASN A 224 0.27 11.28 -20.81
CA ASN A 224 0.02 10.47 -22.01
C ASN A 224 1.13 9.43 -22.27
N HIS A 225 2.09 9.27 -21.37
CA HIS A 225 3.20 8.35 -21.51
C HIS A 225 2.74 6.88 -21.40
N ASP A 226 3.27 6.01 -22.26
CA ASP A 226 2.87 4.59 -22.37
C ASP A 226 3.04 3.78 -21.07
N ALA A 227 3.93 4.24 -20.19
CA ALA A 227 4.12 3.63 -18.87
C ALA A 227 2.91 3.81 -17.94
N LEU A 228 2.18 4.93 -18.02
CA LEU A 228 1.15 5.26 -17.04
C LEU A 228 0.04 4.20 -17.00
N PRO A 229 -0.58 3.78 -18.13
CA PRO A 229 -1.61 2.74 -18.10
C PRO A 229 -1.14 1.42 -17.46
N ILE A 230 0.11 1.02 -17.69
CA ILE A 230 0.66 -0.22 -17.11
C ILE A 230 0.82 -0.07 -15.60
N LEU A 231 1.37 1.06 -15.15
CA LEU A 231 1.52 1.32 -13.72
C LEU A 231 0.17 1.31 -12.99
N LEU A 232 -0.86 1.89 -13.61
CA LEU A 232 -2.22 1.87 -13.04
C LEU A 232 -2.82 0.46 -13.03
N GLU A 233 -2.63 -0.34 -14.10
CA GLU A 233 -3.04 -1.75 -14.13
C GLU A 233 -2.41 -2.55 -12.97
N GLU A 234 -1.12 -2.34 -12.69
CA GLU A 234 -0.42 -3.01 -11.58
C GLU A 234 -0.99 -2.60 -10.21
N PHE A 235 -1.36 -1.33 -10.02
CA PHE A 235 -2.03 -0.88 -8.79
C PHE A 235 -3.47 -1.38 -8.67
N GLU A 236 -4.20 -1.49 -9.78
CA GLU A 236 -5.55 -2.08 -9.80
C GLU A 236 -5.50 -3.56 -9.41
N LYS A 237 -4.55 -4.31 -10.00
CA LYS A 237 -4.30 -5.70 -9.65
C LYS A 237 -3.91 -5.86 -8.18
N LEU A 238 -2.99 -5.03 -7.70
CA LEU A 238 -2.50 -5.09 -6.32
C LEU A 238 -3.60 -4.75 -5.30
N GLY A 239 -4.45 -3.76 -5.59
CA GLY A 239 -5.55 -3.34 -4.73
C GLY A 239 -6.84 -4.14 -4.90
N SER A 240 -6.80 -5.22 -5.69
CA SER A 240 -7.94 -6.09 -5.91
C SER A 240 -8.39 -6.74 -4.60
N PRO A 241 -9.70 -6.84 -4.31
CA PRO A 241 -10.20 -7.53 -3.11
C PRO A 241 -9.86 -9.03 -3.08
N MET A 242 -9.30 -9.57 -4.17
CA MET A 242 -8.83 -10.95 -4.28
C MET A 242 -7.36 -11.11 -3.86
N VAL A 243 -6.67 -10.01 -3.56
CA VAL A 243 -5.33 -10.05 -2.98
C VAL A 243 -5.45 -10.22 -1.46
N LEU A 244 -4.91 -11.32 -0.95
CA LEU A 244 -4.85 -11.62 0.47
C LEU A 244 -3.47 -11.28 1.01
N PHE A 245 -3.40 -10.31 1.92
CA PHE A 245 -2.23 -10.09 2.77
C PHE A 245 -2.12 -11.21 3.82
N PRO A 246 -0.90 -11.48 4.33
CA PRO A 246 -0.72 -12.42 5.43
C PRO A 246 -1.62 -12.11 6.62
N ALA A 247 -2.18 -13.16 7.24
CA ALA A 247 -3.03 -13.03 8.40
C ALA A 247 -2.24 -12.47 9.60
N PRO A 248 -2.83 -11.55 10.38
CA PRO A 248 -2.22 -11.05 11.60
C PRO A 248 -2.24 -12.15 12.66
N GLN A 249 -1.11 -12.39 13.33
CA GLN A 249 -0.97 -13.46 14.34
C GLN A 249 -0.54 -12.92 15.70
N THR A 250 -0.04 -11.70 15.75
CA THR A 250 0.34 -11.00 16.98
C THR A 250 -0.52 -9.75 17.21
N VAL A 251 -0.47 -9.20 18.44
CA VAL A 251 -1.15 -7.94 18.75
C VAL A 251 -0.58 -6.77 17.95
N TYR A 252 0.71 -6.80 17.64
CA TYR A 252 1.36 -5.78 16.82
C TYR A 252 0.95 -5.89 15.34
N ASP A 253 0.75 -7.12 14.84
CA ASP A 253 0.26 -7.34 13.48
C ASP A 253 -1.11 -6.71 13.26
N MET A 254 -2.00 -6.72 14.27
CA MET A 254 -3.34 -6.16 14.11
C MET A 254 -3.33 -4.69 13.70
N GLN A 255 -2.45 -3.89 14.28
CA GLN A 255 -2.34 -2.46 13.92
C GLN A 255 -1.72 -2.28 12.54
N LEU A 256 -0.76 -3.14 12.16
CA LEU A 256 -0.17 -3.13 10.83
C LEU A 256 -1.19 -3.56 9.76
N PHE A 257 -2.06 -4.52 10.12
CA PHE A 257 -3.10 -5.07 9.26
C PHE A 257 -4.16 -4.02 8.92
N GLU A 258 -4.61 -3.23 9.89
CA GLU A 258 -5.54 -2.13 9.64
C GLU A 258 -4.95 -1.09 8.66
N LEU A 259 -3.69 -0.70 8.88
CA LEU A 259 -2.99 0.25 8.01
C LEU A 259 -2.84 -0.25 6.56
N ILE A 260 -2.46 -1.52 6.40
CA ILE A 260 -2.28 -2.09 5.07
C ILE A 260 -3.61 -2.32 4.35
N GLN A 261 -4.71 -2.56 5.09
CA GLN A 261 -6.05 -2.64 4.51
C GLN A 261 -6.47 -1.33 3.85
N ASP A 262 -6.25 -0.20 4.55
CA ASP A 262 -6.55 1.13 4.02
C ASP A 262 -5.68 1.43 2.79
N LEU A 263 -4.37 1.19 2.88
CA LEU A 263 -3.45 1.40 1.76
C LEU A 263 -3.76 0.51 0.55
N HIS A 264 -4.13 -0.75 0.79
CA HIS A 264 -4.55 -1.68 -0.24
C HIS A 264 -5.78 -1.18 -1.00
N GLN A 265 -6.77 -0.61 -0.30
CA GLN A 265 -7.92 0.02 -0.95
C GLN A 265 -7.49 1.22 -1.81
N MET A 266 -6.57 2.06 -1.31
CA MET A 266 -6.08 3.23 -2.05
C MET A 266 -5.28 2.83 -3.30
N TRP A 267 -4.50 1.74 -3.26
CA TRP A 267 -3.86 1.18 -4.45
C TRP A 267 -4.89 0.83 -5.53
N GLY A 268 -5.98 0.14 -5.15
CA GLY A 268 -7.03 -0.23 -6.09
C GLY A 268 -7.73 1.00 -6.69
N GLN A 269 -7.98 2.03 -5.87
CA GLN A 269 -8.56 3.29 -6.34
C GLN A 269 -7.64 4.02 -7.31
N LEU A 270 -6.33 4.04 -7.04
CA LEU A 270 -5.33 4.66 -7.91
C LEU A 270 -5.31 3.96 -9.28
N GLY A 271 -5.34 2.63 -9.29
CA GLY A 271 -5.33 1.85 -10.52
C GLY A 271 -6.59 2.00 -11.39
N GLN A 272 -7.74 2.34 -10.79
CA GLN A 272 -9.01 2.51 -11.49
C GLN A 272 -9.18 3.85 -12.22
N PHE A 273 -8.14 4.68 -12.27
CA PHE A 273 -8.21 6.01 -12.86
C PHE A 273 -8.11 5.96 -14.39
N GLU A 274 -9.25 6.05 -15.08
CA GLU A 274 -9.31 5.85 -16.55
C GLU A 274 -8.59 6.93 -17.37
N ASN A 275 -8.71 8.21 -17.00
CA ASN A 275 -8.14 9.35 -17.74
C ASN A 275 -7.43 10.35 -16.80
N PRO A 276 -6.22 10.05 -16.31
CA PRO A 276 -5.45 10.96 -15.46
C PRO A 276 -5.23 12.34 -16.08
N SER A 277 -5.07 12.42 -17.40
CA SER A 277 -4.84 13.70 -18.12
C SER A 277 -6.04 14.65 -18.10
N GLU A 278 -7.27 14.12 -17.97
CA GLU A 278 -8.51 14.91 -17.93
C GLU A 278 -8.88 15.33 -16.50
N ASN A 279 -8.47 14.56 -15.49
CA ASN A 279 -8.76 14.82 -14.07
C ASN A 279 -7.48 14.87 -13.22
N LYS A 280 -6.47 15.63 -13.68
CA LYS A 280 -5.13 15.69 -13.06
C LYS A 280 -5.16 15.98 -11.57
N GLU A 281 -5.94 16.96 -11.13
CA GLU A 281 -5.98 17.37 -9.71
C GLU A 281 -6.41 16.22 -8.79
N GLU A 282 -7.44 15.48 -9.16
CA GLU A 282 -7.94 14.34 -8.38
C GLU A 282 -6.98 13.15 -8.43
N PHE A 283 -6.36 12.90 -9.59
CA PHE A 283 -5.33 11.88 -9.73
C PHE A 283 -4.10 12.19 -8.85
N GLU A 284 -3.60 13.42 -8.92
CA GLU A 284 -2.45 13.88 -8.15
C GLU A 284 -2.73 13.80 -6.64
N GLU A 285 -3.91 14.24 -6.19
CA GLU A 285 -4.31 14.14 -4.79
C GLU A 285 -4.27 12.69 -4.28
N LEU A 286 -4.90 11.77 -5.01
CA LEU A 286 -4.90 10.35 -4.65
C LEU A 286 -3.50 9.74 -4.71
N TYR A 287 -2.73 10.06 -5.74
CA TYR A 287 -1.35 9.60 -5.88
C TYR A 287 -0.48 10.06 -4.69
N PHE A 288 -0.54 11.34 -4.34
CA PHE A 288 0.24 11.87 -3.22
C PHE A 288 -0.20 11.27 -1.88
N GLN A 289 -1.50 10.97 -1.72
CA GLN A 289 -2.00 10.24 -0.56
C GLN A 289 -1.43 8.82 -0.49
N VAL A 290 -1.49 8.05 -1.58
CA VAL A 290 -0.90 6.70 -1.67
C VAL A 290 0.59 6.73 -1.33
N ARG A 291 1.33 7.70 -1.89
CA ARG A 291 2.76 7.87 -1.62
C ARG A 291 3.02 8.18 -0.15
N GLN A 292 2.24 9.08 0.45
CA GLN A 292 2.38 9.44 1.86
C GLN A 292 2.13 8.24 2.77
N GLU A 293 1.04 7.52 2.55
CA GLU A 293 0.66 6.35 3.35
C GLU A 293 1.67 5.21 3.19
N THR A 294 2.26 5.05 2.00
CA THR A 294 3.37 4.11 1.79
C THR A 294 4.62 4.52 2.59
N ASN A 295 4.94 5.82 2.67
CA ASN A 295 6.05 6.31 3.49
C ASN A 295 5.77 6.12 4.99
N ASP A 296 4.55 6.37 5.43
CA ASP A 296 4.12 6.17 6.82
C ASP A 296 4.20 4.68 7.20
N LEU A 297 3.91 3.77 6.25
CA LEU A 297 4.11 2.33 6.42
C LEU A 297 5.59 1.96 6.60
N ILE A 298 6.52 2.58 5.86
CA ILE A 298 7.97 2.39 6.06
C ILE A 298 8.37 2.81 7.48
N VAL A 299 7.91 3.97 7.93
CA VAL A 299 8.18 4.47 9.29
C VAL A 299 7.62 3.51 10.33
N ARG A 300 6.38 3.03 10.13
CA ARG A 300 5.73 2.08 11.04
C ARG A 300 6.51 0.77 11.12
N MET A 301 6.94 0.22 9.99
CA MET A 301 7.76 -0.97 9.94
C MET A 301 9.09 -0.78 10.66
N ASN A 302 9.73 0.38 10.50
CA ASN A 302 10.96 0.71 11.20
C ASN A 302 10.75 0.66 12.73
N PHE A 303 9.68 1.27 13.25
CA PHE A 303 9.34 1.19 14.67
C PHE A 303 9.07 -0.24 15.14
N LEU A 304 8.23 -1.00 14.42
CA LEU A 304 7.87 -2.37 14.79
C LEU A 304 9.11 -3.27 14.88
N LEU A 305 10.01 -3.19 13.91
CA LEU A 305 11.26 -3.96 13.91
C LEU A 305 12.23 -3.49 15.00
N SER A 306 12.06 -2.30 15.55
CA SER A 306 12.92 -1.77 16.59
C SER A 306 12.52 -2.21 18.02
N GLU A 307 11.33 -2.80 18.19
CA GLU A 307 10.80 -3.28 19.47
C GLU A 307 11.07 -4.79 19.69
N GLU A 308 11.30 -5.19 20.94
CA GLU A 308 11.31 -6.60 21.35
C GLU A 308 9.85 -7.11 21.48
N MET A 309 9.59 -8.35 21.05
CA MET A 309 8.26 -9.00 21.17
C MET A 309 8.01 -9.62 22.54
#